data_AF-A0A523JNT2-F1
#
_entry.id   AF-A0A523JNT2-F1
#
_cell.length_a   1.000
_cell.length_b   1.000
_cell.length_c   1.000
_cell.angle_alpha   90.00
_cell.angle_beta   90.00
_cell.angle_gamma   90.00
#
_symmetry.space_group_name_H-M   'P 1'
#
loop_
_entity.id
_entity.type
_entity.pdbx_description
1 polymer ?
#
loop_
_entity_poly.entity_id
_entity_poly.type
_entity_poly.pdbx_seq_one_letter_code
_entity_poly.pdbx_strand_id
1 'polypeptide(L)'
;MGKVSKLIVIRLLPVLLVTASAIAYISHIEGPDAYALRNAVPMIIVLILSAITLYRGGGSWSGAGWRLPLGTLGFAIPALGLSLYLHYGYSVDLDGMFSGAEHPLALFRFLPLYTVVAGAIGLAIGWIVGRNV
;
A
#
# COMPACT_ATOMS: atom_id res chain seq x y z
N MET A 1 -15.68 6.72 -23.56
CA MET A 1 -14.70 7.19 -22.54
C MET A 1 -13.96 8.41 -23.04
N GLY A 2 -13.96 9.50 -22.26
CA GLY A 2 -13.17 10.70 -22.57
C GLY A 2 -11.65 10.44 -22.50
N LYS A 3 -10.85 11.32 -23.12
CA LYS A 3 -9.36 11.22 -23.16
C LYS A 3 -8.76 11.09 -21.75
N VAL A 4 -9.29 11.85 -20.79
CA VAL A 4 -8.87 11.82 -19.38
C VAL A 4 -9.15 10.45 -18.73
N SER A 5 -10.34 9.87 -18.94
CA SER A 5 -10.69 8.56 -18.38
C SER A 5 -9.75 7.45 -18.87
N LYS A 6 -9.35 7.49 -20.16
CA LYS A 6 -8.38 6.54 -20.71
C LYS A 6 -7.00 6.66 -20.02
N LEU A 7 -6.54 7.90 -19.82
CA LEU A 7 -5.25 8.16 -19.16
C LEU A 7 -5.23 7.69 -17.70
N ILE A 8 -6.32 7.91 -16.95
CA ILE A 8 -6.44 7.44 -15.57
C ILE A 8 -6.30 5.91 -15.52
N VAL A 9 -7.05 5.18 -16.35
CA VAL A 9 -7.00 3.71 -16.38
C VAL A 9 -5.59 3.20 -16.71
N ILE A 10 -4.97 3.73 -17.76
CA ILE A 10 -3.63 3.32 -18.20
C ILE A 10 -2.59 3.58 -17.10
N ARG A 11 -2.67 4.72 -16.41
CA ARG A 11 -1.68 5.10 -15.39
C ARG A 11 -1.93 4.46 -14.03
N LEU A 12 -3.16 4.05 -13.75
CA LEU A 12 -3.49 3.28 -12.54
C LEU A 12 -3.09 1.80 -12.70
N LEU A 13 -3.03 1.28 -13.93
CA LEU A 13 -2.76 -0.12 -14.21
C LEU A 13 -1.47 -0.66 -13.54
N PRO A 14 -0.31 0.02 -13.59
CA PRO A 14 0.88 -0.46 -12.89
C PRO A 14 0.67 -0.58 -11.38
N VAL A 15 0.00 0.40 -10.76
CA VAL A 15 -0.30 0.38 -9.32
C VAL A 15 -1.26 -0.75 -8.98
N LEU A 16 -2.28 -0.95 -9.82
CA LEU A 16 -3.23 -2.06 -9.68
C LEU A 16 -2.52 -3.40 -9.72
N LEU A 17 -1.64 -3.61 -10.70
CA LEU A 17 -0.91 -4.87 -10.85
C LEU A 17 0.01 -5.12 -9.66
N VAL A 18 0.83 -4.15 -9.27
CA VAL A 18 1.73 -4.28 -8.10
C VAL A 18 0.95 -4.56 -6.83
N THR A 19 -0.15 -3.84 -6.61
CA THR A 19 -0.98 -4.01 -5.40
C THR A 19 -1.70 -5.36 -5.42
N ALA A 20 -2.24 -5.79 -6.57
CA ALA A 20 -2.89 -7.09 -6.69
C ALA A 20 -1.90 -8.23 -6.47
N SER A 21 -0.68 -8.13 -7.01
CA SER A 21 0.39 -9.08 -6.75
C SER A 21 0.79 -9.12 -5.28
N ALA A 22 0.86 -7.96 -4.61
CA ALA A 22 1.14 -7.89 -3.18
C ALA A 22 0.04 -8.55 -2.34
N ILE A 23 -1.24 -8.26 -2.64
CA ILE A 23 -2.39 -8.88 -1.95
C ILE A 23 -2.39 -10.41 -2.17
N ALA A 24 -2.12 -10.87 -3.39
CA ALA A 24 -2.02 -12.30 -3.69
C ALA A 24 -0.86 -12.96 -2.93
N TYR A 25 0.29 -12.30 -2.86
CA TYR A 25 1.45 -12.78 -2.12
C TYR A 25 1.17 -12.91 -0.62
N ILE A 26 0.66 -11.86 0.04
CA ILE A 26 0.36 -11.93 1.48
C ILE A 26 -0.71 -12.99 1.76
N SER A 27 -1.72 -13.12 0.89
CA SER A 27 -2.77 -14.13 1.05
C SER A 27 -2.22 -15.55 0.93
N HIS A 28 -1.19 -15.75 0.10
CA HIS A 28 -0.50 -17.03 0.00
C HIS A 28 0.31 -17.33 1.26
N ILE A 29 0.99 -16.33 1.84
CA ILE A 29 1.79 -16.50 3.07
C ILE A 29 0.93 -16.72 4.31
N GLU A 30 -0.14 -15.93 4.47
CA GLU A 30 -1.04 -16.01 5.63
C GLU A 30 -2.00 -17.21 5.57
N GLY A 31 -2.19 -17.81 4.39
CA GLY A 31 -3.13 -18.91 4.20
C GLY A 31 -4.60 -18.47 4.31
N PRO A 32 -5.54 -19.39 4.59
CA PRO A 32 -6.99 -19.12 4.59
C PRO A 32 -7.48 -18.30 5.79
N ASP A 33 -6.58 -17.80 6.65
CA ASP A 33 -6.94 -17.06 7.85
C ASP A 33 -7.53 -15.69 7.54
N ALA A 34 -8.39 -15.20 8.45
CA ALA A 34 -9.11 -13.94 8.30
C ALA A 34 -8.21 -12.69 8.23
N TYR A 35 -6.90 -12.83 8.49
CA TYR A 35 -5.95 -11.72 8.49
C TYR A 35 -5.58 -11.26 7.09
N ALA A 36 -5.55 -12.14 6.09
CA ALA A 36 -5.20 -11.78 4.70
C ALA A 36 -6.13 -10.68 4.14
N LEU A 37 -7.43 -10.79 4.40
CA LEU A 37 -8.40 -9.76 3.99
C LEU A 37 -8.15 -8.43 4.71
N ARG A 38 -7.76 -8.47 5.99
CA ARG A 38 -7.47 -7.27 6.79
C ARG A 38 -6.16 -6.63 6.34
N ASN A 39 -5.13 -7.42 6.06
CA ASN A 39 -3.83 -6.95 5.57
C ASN A 39 -3.90 -6.42 4.12
N ALA A 40 -4.92 -6.80 3.36
CA ALA A 40 -5.21 -6.18 2.06
C ALA A 40 -5.76 -4.75 2.17
N VAL A 41 -6.40 -4.36 3.28
CA VAL A 41 -7.01 -3.03 3.48
C VAL A 41 -6.04 -1.87 3.21
N PRO A 42 -4.85 -1.79 3.84
CA PRO A 42 -3.89 -0.71 3.56
C PRO A 42 -3.49 -0.66 2.07
N MET A 43 -3.38 -1.82 1.41
CA MET A 43 -3.04 -1.88 -0.02
C MET A 43 -4.19 -1.37 -0.90
N ILE A 44 -5.44 -1.69 -0.56
CA ILE A 44 -6.62 -1.14 -1.23
C ILE A 44 -6.68 0.39 -1.07
N ILE A 45 -6.29 0.93 0.08
CA ILE A 45 -6.19 2.38 0.29
C ILE A 45 -5.17 3.01 -0.68
N VAL A 46 -4.05 2.35 -0.97
CA VAL A 46 -3.08 2.82 -1.99
C VAL A 46 -3.73 2.97 -3.37
N LEU A 47 -4.57 2.01 -3.77
CA LEU A 47 -5.32 2.09 -5.03
C LEU A 47 -6.29 3.27 -5.04
N ILE A 48 -7.02 3.48 -3.95
CA ILE A 48 -7.96 4.59 -3.80
C ILE A 48 -7.23 5.94 -3.87
N LEU A 49 -6.13 6.09 -3.12
CA LEU A 49 -5.32 7.32 -3.13
C LEU A 49 -4.69 7.59 -4.51
N SER A 50 -4.25 6.55 -5.20
CA SER A 50 -3.72 6.64 -6.56
C SER A 50 -4.79 7.09 -7.56
N ALA A 51 -5.99 6.52 -7.46
CA ALA A 51 -7.12 6.92 -8.29
C ALA A 51 -7.53 8.38 -8.01
N ILE A 52 -7.57 8.81 -6.75
CA ILE A 52 -7.84 10.20 -6.36
C ILE A 52 -6.76 11.13 -6.92
N THR A 53 -5.49 10.77 -6.81
CA THR A 53 -4.36 11.56 -7.32
C THR A 53 -4.48 11.78 -8.82
N LEU A 54 -4.69 10.70 -9.59
CA LEU A 54 -4.86 10.76 -11.03
C LEU A 54 -6.13 11.54 -11.42
N TYR A 55 -7.24 11.33 -10.72
CA TYR A 55 -8.49 12.05 -10.99
C TYR A 55 -8.34 13.55 -10.80
N ARG A 56 -7.78 13.98 -9.65
CA ARG A 56 -7.58 15.40 -9.35
C ARG A 56 -6.55 16.06 -10.27
N GLY A 57 -5.57 15.29 -10.77
CA GLY A 57 -4.59 15.76 -11.75
C GLY A 57 -5.03 15.62 -13.21
N GLY A 58 -6.31 15.38 -13.51
CA GLY A 58 -6.80 15.29 -14.89
C GLY A 58 -6.20 14.13 -15.69
N GLY A 59 -5.88 13.02 -15.01
CA GLY A 59 -5.18 11.87 -15.56
C GLY A 59 -3.66 11.96 -15.47
N SER A 60 -3.09 13.05 -14.96
CA SER A 60 -1.65 13.18 -14.67
C SER A 60 -1.36 13.03 -13.19
N TRP A 61 -0.24 12.38 -12.84
CA TRP A 61 0.20 12.27 -11.45
C TRP A 61 0.43 13.66 -10.85
N SER A 62 1.20 14.51 -11.52
CA SER A 62 1.54 15.86 -11.04
C SER A 62 0.59 16.96 -11.55
N GLY A 63 -0.52 16.61 -12.20
CA GLY A 63 -1.40 17.60 -12.87
C GLY A 63 -2.06 18.60 -11.92
N ALA A 64 -2.15 18.28 -10.63
CA ALA A 64 -2.63 19.16 -9.56
C ALA A 64 -1.53 19.50 -8.54
N GLY A 65 -0.26 19.45 -8.95
CA GLY A 65 0.92 19.62 -8.10
C GLY A 65 1.38 18.32 -7.43
N TRP A 66 2.43 18.42 -6.61
CA TRP A 66 3.15 17.27 -6.05
C TRP A 66 2.64 16.76 -4.70
N ARG A 67 1.74 17.50 -4.03
CA ARG A 67 1.21 17.12 -2.70
C ARG A 67 0.57 15.74 -2.67
N LEU A 68 -0.34 15.47 -3.61
CA LEU A 68 -1.08 14.21 -3.68
C LEU A 68 -0.21 13.02 -4.14
N PRO A 69 0.63 13.15 -5.19
CA PRO A 69 1.58 12.11 -5.57
C PRO A 69 2.52 11.71 -4.44
N LEU A 70 3.17 12.69 -3.80
CA LEU A 70 4.13 12.42 -2.73
C LEU A 70 3.43 11.90 -1.47
N GLY A 71 2.24 12.40 -1.15
CA GLY A 71 1.42 11.83 -0.07
C GLY A 71 1.00 10.39 -0.35
N THR A 72 0.57 10.07 -1.57
CA THR A 72 0.22 8.69 -1.97
C THR A 72 1.42 7.77 -1.89
N LEU A 73 2.58 8.23 -2.37
CA LEU A 73 3.83 7.48 -2.27
C LEU A 73 4.23 7.25 -0.80
N GLY A 74 4.11 8.28 0.04
CA GLY A 74 4.38 8.19 1.47
C GLY A 74 3.48 7.17 2.18
N PHE A 75 2.20 7.10 1.82
CA PHE A 75 1.29 6.06 2.33
C PHE A 75 1.67 4.66 1.83
N ALA A 76 2.07 4.55 0.56
CA ALA A 76 2.40 3.27 -0.07
C ALA A 76 3.62 2.59 0.55
N ILE A 77 4.58 3.35 1.10
CA ILE A 77 5.79 2.80 1.70
C ILE A 77 5.46 1.84 2.86
N PRO A 78 4.69 2.22 3.91
CA PRO A 78 4.26 1.26 4.91
C PRO A 78 3.24 0.25 4.38
N ALA A 79 2.25 0.71 3.61
CA ALA A 79 1.14 -0.15 3.17
C ALA A 79 1.58 -1.34 2.31
N LEU A 80 2.53 -1.12 1.40
CA LEU A 80 3.10 -2.16 0.53
C LEU A 80 4.47 -2.61 1.02
N GLY A 81 5.40 -1.69 1.24
CA GLY A 81 6.79 -2.01 1.57
C GLY A 81 6.94 -2.74 2.89
N LEU A 82 6.45 -2.16 3.99
CA LEU A 82 6.52 -2.80 5.31
C LEU A 82 5.71 -4.10 5.35
N SER A 83 4.50 -4.10 4.76
CA SER A 83 3.67 -5.31 4.67
C SER A 83 4.42 -6.44 3.95
N LEU A 84 4.94 -6.20 2.74
CA LEU A 84 5.66 -7.22 1.98
C LEU A 84 6.92 -7.69 2.69
N TYR A 85 7.66 -6.77 3.31
CA TYR A 85 8.86 -7.11 4.07
C TYR A 85 8.56 -8.06 5.23
N LEU A 86 7.52 -7.80 6.01
CA LEU A 86 7.16 -8.64 7.15
C LEU A 86 6.59 -9.99 6.74
N HIS A 87 5.81 -10.05 5.67
CA HIS A 87 5.35 -11.34 5.12
C HIS A 87 6.51 -12.15 4.53
N TYR A 88 7.47 -11.49 3.89
CA TYR A 88 8.69 -12.14 3.44
C TYR A 88 9.50 -12.69 4.61
N GLY A 89 9.76 -11.85 5.62
CA GLY A 89 10.47 -12.25 6.83
C GLY A 89 9.80 -13.46 7.50
N TYR A 90 8.48 -13.44 7.61
CA TYR A 90 7.71 -14.59 8.08
C TYR A 90 7.90 -15.83 7.18
N SER A 91 7.81 -15.68 5.86
CA SER A 91 7.91 -16.81 4.92
C SER A 91 9.24 -17.55 4.94
N VAL A 92 10.32 -16.88 5.35
CA VAL A 92 11.67 -17.44 5.44
C VAL A 92 12.15 -17.67 6.87
N ASP A 93 11.26 -17.54 7.85
CA ASP A 93 11.58 -17.63 9.28
C ASP A 93 12.68 -16.66 9.75
N LEU A 94 12.70 -15.45 9.20
CA LEU A 94 13.72 -14.46 9.53
C LEU A 94 13.76 -14.24 11.05
N ASP A 95 14.92 -14.45 11.67
CA ASP A 95 15.11 -14.36 13.12
C ASP A 95 14.11 -15.18 13.96
N GLY A 96 13.61 -16.30 13.43
CA GLY A 96 12.67 -17.18 14.13
C GLY A 96 11.24 -16.63 14.23
N MET A 97 10.83 -15.80 13.26
CA MET A 97 9.50 -15.17 13.23
C MET A 97 8.32 -16.15 13.33
N PHE A 98 8.46 -17.39 12.85
CA PHE A 98 7.45 -18.43 13.09
C PHE A 98 7.94 -19.59 13.97
N SER A 99 9.22 -19.96 13.92
CA SER A 99 9.74 -21.08 14.72
C SER A 99 10.04 -20.74 16.18
N GLY A 100 10.35 -19.47 16.45
CA GLY A 100 10.75 -18.97 17.77
C GLY A 100 9.67 -18.17 18.52
N ALA A 101 8.55 -17.86 17.88
CA ALA A 101 7.47 -17.06 18.47
C ALA A 101 6.37 -17.94 19.08
N GLU A 102 5.92 -17.61 20.31
CA GLU A 102 4.76 -18.28 20.95
C GLU A 102 3.45 -18.05 20.17
N HIS A 103 3.31 -16.89 19.52
CA HIS A 103 2.13 -16.48 18.77
C HIS A 103 2.51 -15.88 17.40
N PRO A 104 2.94 -16.71 16.44
CA PRO A 104 3.57 -16.24 15.20
C PRO A 104 2.63 -15.40 14.32
N LEU A 105 1.32 -15.67 14.37
CA LEU A 105 0.31 -14.92 13.61
C LEU A 105 -0.15 -13.62 14.29
N ALA A 106 0.27 -13.35 15.53
CA ALA A 106 -0.15 -12.13 16.25
C ALA A 106 0.34 -10.86 15.54
N LEU A 107 1.48 -10.91 14.84
CA LEU A 107 1.97 -9.82 14.01
C LEU A 107 0.91 -9.38 12.99
N PHE A 108 0.38 -10.32 12.21
CA PHE A 108 -0.58 -10.07 11.14
C PHE A 108 -1.94 -9.60 11.63
N ARG A 109 -2.27 -9.85 12.90
CA ARG A 109 -3.47 -9.30 13.54
C ARG A 109 -3.42 -7.78 13.67
N PHE A 110 -2.25 -7.22 14.00
CA PHE A 110 -2.08 -5.79 14.26
C PHE A 110 -1.48 -5.03 13.07
N LEU A 111 -0.82 -5.74 12.16
CA LEU A 111 -0.17 -5.18 10.98
C LEU A 111 -1.06 -4.24 10.13
N PRO A 112 -2.38 -4.52 9.92
CA PRO A 112 -3.23 -3.60 9.16
C PRO A 112 -3.33 -2.22 9.82
N LEU A 113 -3.48 -2.19 11.15
CA LEU A 113 -3.59 -0.93 11.89
C LEU A 113 -2.26 -0.17 11.86
N TYR A 114 -1.15 -0.88 12.10
CA TYR A 114 0.19 -0.27 12.05
C TYR A 114 0.50 0.34 10.69
N THR A 115 0.24 -0.38 9.60
CA THR A 115 0.53 0.09 8.24
C THR A 115 -0.40 1.21 7.80
N VAL A 116 -1.67 1.22 8.24
CA VAL A 116 -2.58 2.35 8.01
C VAL A 116 -2.12 3.60 8.76
N VAL A 117 -1.77 3.50 10.05
CA VAL A 117 -1.33 4.65 10.84
C VAL A 117 0.02 5.17 10.34
N ALA A 118 1.00 4.30 10.15
CA ALA A 118 2.29 4.67 9.58
C ALA A 118 2.12 5.25 8.17
N GLY A 119 1.23 4.67 7.35
CA GLY A 119 0.87 5.17 6.04
C GLY A 119 0.27 6.57 6.10
N ALA A 120 -0.62 6.85 7.04
CA ALA A 120 -1.21 8.18 7.24
C ALA A 120 -0.15 9.22 7.62
N ILE A 121 0.83 8.85 8.46
CA ILE A 121 1.99 9.70 8.77
C ILE A 121 2.82 9.95 7.50
N GLY A 122 3.14 8.90 6.74
CA GLY A 122 3.85 9.01 5.46
C GLY A 122 3.11 9.90 4.46
N LEU A 123 1.78 9.81 4.40
CA LEU A 123 0.93 10.68 3.59
C LEU A 123 1.06 12.14 4.01
N ALA A 124 0.97 12.42 5.31
CA ALA A 124 1.11 13.77 5.84
C ALA A 124 2.49 14.37 5.51
N ILE A 125 3.57 13.58 5.68
CA ILE A 125 4.93 13.98 5.33
C ILE A 125 5.02 14.29 3.83
N GLY A 126 4.61 13.36 2.97
CA GLY A 126 4.65 13.55 1.52
C GLY A 126 3.82 14.75 1.06
N TRP A 127 2.66 14.98 1.68
CA TRP A 127 1.83 16.15 1.41
C TRP A 127 2.51 17.47 1.78
N ILE A 128 3.20 17.52 2.93
CA ILE A 128 3.96 18.69 3.39
C ILE A 128 5.15 18.95 2.47
N VAL A 129 5.92 17.91 2.13
CA VAL A 129 7.08 18.02 1.22
C VAL A 129 6.63 18.50 -0.16
N GLY A 130 5.54 17.93 -0.70
CA GLY A 130 5.01 18.29 -2.01
C GLY A 130 4.41 19.70 -2.11
N ARG A 131 4.45 20.50 -1.04
CA ARG A 131 4.16 21.95 -1.13
C ARG A 131 5.32 22.74 -1.74
N ASN A 132 6.53 22.21 -1.65
CA ASN A 132 7.78 22.90 -2.00
C ASN A 132 8.44 22.35 -3.29
N VAL A 133 7.73 21.50 -4.03
CA VAL A 133 8.14 20.94 -5.33
C VAL A 133 7.24 21.50 -6.40
#